data_AF-A0A917C600-F1
#
_entry.id   AF-A0A917C600-F1
#
_cell.length_a   1.000
_cell.length_b   1.000
_cell.length_c   1.000
_cell.angle_alpha   90.00
_cell.angle_beta   90.00
_cell.angle_gamma   90.00
#
_symmetry.space_group_name_H-M   'P 1'
#
loop_
_entity.id
_entity.type
_entity.pdbx_description
1 polymer ?
#
loop_
_entity_poly.entity_id
_entity_poly.type
_entity_poly.pdbx_seq_one_letter_code
_entity_poly.pdbx_strand_id
1 'polypeptide(L)'
;MTVEADVVTIPRANAVDVHVASEFGLLILSGASAVVSTIPGGITIAINVPPPGADFTVGTQYRVGGHLLKGGTFSCPNAEFIGYGAGVLHNVATFRGPTALPPK
;
A
#
# COMPACT_ATOMS: atom_id res chain seq x y z
N MET A 1 16.91 32.01 -15.63
CA MET A 1 15.77 31.07 -15.64
C MET A 1 16.12 29.99 -14.66
N THR A 2 15.68 30.13 -13.41
CA THR A 2 16.08 29.25 -12.31
C THR A 2 15.01 28.18 -12.19
N VAL A 3 15.37 26.93 -12.48
CA VAL A 3 14.48 25.79 -12.35
C VAL A 3 14.32 25.53 -10.85
N GLU A 4 13.13 25.79 -10.29
CA GLU A 4 12.77 25.30 -8.96
C GLU A 4 12.84 23.77 -9.03
N ALA A 5 13.68 23.19 -8.18
CA ALA A 5 13.64 21.77 -7.94
C ALA A 5 12.25 21.46 -7.35
N ASP A 6 11.39 20.87 -8.17
CA ASP A 6 10.13 20.25 -7.73
C ASP A 6 10.50 19.33 -6.57
N VAL A 7 10.14 19.74 -5.35
CA VAL A 7 10.37 18.92 -4.17
C VAL A 7 9.48 17.69 -4.37
N VAL A 8 10.10 16.59 -4.80
CA VAL A 8 9.45 15.29 -4.89
C VAL A 8 9.13 14.86 -3.46
N THR A 9 7.97 15.28 -2.96
CA THR A 9 7.52 14.91 -1.63
C THR A 9 7.29 13.41 -1.61
N ILE A 10 8.21 12.65 -1.02
CA ILE A 10 8.03 11.22 -0.80
C ILE A 10 6.77 11.06 0.07
N PRO A 11 5.77 10.27 -0.36
CA PRO A 11 4.58 10.02 0.44
C PRO A 11 4.99 9.56 1.85
N ARG A 12 4.58 10.29 2.89
CA ARG A 12 4.88 9.90 4.28
C ARG A 12 3.97 8.76 4.70
N ALA A 13 4.55 7.70 5.24
CA ALA A 13 3.80 6.57 5.79
C ALA A 13 2.75 7.07 6.80
N ASN A 14 1.52 6.60 6.65
CA ASN A 14 0.44 6.78 7.61
C ASN A 14 -0.03 5.44 8.20
N ALA A 15 0.60 4.35 7.76
CA ALA A 15 0.45 3.01 8.31
C ALA A 15 1.81 2.31 8.45
N VAL A 16 1.91 1.48 9.49
CA VAL A 16 3.07 0.63 9.83
C VAL A 16 2.60 -0.80 10.10
N ASP A 17 3.55 -1.73 10.22
CA ASP A 17 3.27 -3.16 10.38
C ASP A 17 2.32 -3.69 9.29
N VAL A 18 2.49 -3.14 8.07
CA VAL A 18 1.67 -3.49 6.92
C VAL A 18 2.11 -4.85 6.42
N HIS A 19 1.13 -5.70 6.21
CA HIS A 19 1.30 -7.03 5.66
C HIS A 19 0.47 -7.18 4.39
N VAL A 20 1.00 -7.98 3.48
CA VAL A 20 0.31 -8.43 2.27
C VAL A 20 0.34 -9.94 2.26
N ALA A 21 -0.82 -10.56 2.12
CA ALA A 21 -0.96 -11.98 1.91
C ALA A 21 -1.70 -12.25 0.60
N SER A 22 -1.52 -13.43 0.02
CA SER A 22 -2.34 -13.90 -1.09
C SER A 22 -3.81 -14.00 -0.67
N GLU A 23 -4.71 -14.18 -1.64
CA GLU A 23 -6.14 -14.44 -1.36
C GLU A 23 -6.36 -15.64 -0.42
N PHE A 24 -5.46 -16.63 -0.49
CA PHE A 24 -5.45 -17.83 0.35
C PHE A 24 -4.82 -17.64 1.74
N GLY A 25 -4.34 -16.43 2.06
CA GLY A 25 -3.75 -16.11 3.36
C GLY A 25 -2.27 -16.47 3.50
N LEU A 26 -1.58 -16.81 2.41
CA LEU A 26 -0.13 -17.00 2.44
C LEU A 26 0.56 -15.63 2.53
N LEU A 27 1.32 -15.40 3.59
CA LEU A 27 2.02 -14.14 3.84
C LEU A 27 3.12 -13.92 2.78
N ILE A 28 3.07 -12.77 2.10
CA ILE A 28 4.01 -12.38 1.03
C ILE A 28 4.93 -11.26 1.51
N LEU A 29 4.37 -10.29 2.22
CA LEU A 29 5.08 -9.14 2.76
C LEU A 29 4.63 -8.89 4.20
N SER A 30 5.55 -8.49 5.07
CA SER A 30 5.26 -8.16 6.46
C SER A 30 6.17 -7.03 6.95
N GLY A 31 5.70 -6.27 7.94
CA GLY A 31 6.47 -5.18 8.56
C GLY A 31 6.71 -3.98 7.65
N ALA A 32 5.91 -3.82 6.59
CA ALA A 32 6.07 -2.71 5.66
C ALA A 32 5.45 -1.42 6.20
N SER A 33 5.85 -0.30 5.61
CA SER A 33 5.18 0.99 5.80
C SER A 33 4.35 1.30 4.57
N ALA A 34 3.22 1.98 4.75
CA ALA A 34 2.35 2.34 3.64
C ALA A 34 1.70 3.71 3.80
N VAL A 35 1.26 4.25 2.67
CA VAL A 35 0.33 5.36 2.58
C VAL A 35 -1.04 4.82 2.17
N VAL A 36 -2.01 4.96 3.07
CA VAL A 36 -3.41 4.58 2.87
C VAL A 36 -4.22 5.84 2.58
N SER A 37 -4.88 5.88 1.43
CA SER A 37 -5.73 6.98 1.00
C SER A 37 -7.14 6.47 0.72
N THR A 38 -8.16 7.18 1.20
CA THR A 38 -9.56 6.87 0.86
C THR A 38 -9.96 7.58 -0.42
N ILE A 39 -10.60 6.84 -1.32
CA ILE A 39 -11.21 7.35 -2.55
C ILE A 39 -12.72 7.08 -2.50
N PRO A 40 -13.56 7.78 -3.27
CA PRO A 40 -14.97 7.44 -3.38
C PRO A 40 -15.15 5.95 -3.72
N GLY A 41 -15.80 5.19 -2.84
CA GLY A 41 -16.03 3.77 -3.00
C GLY A 41 -14.87 2.82 -2.63
N GLY A 42 -13.76 3.30 -2.05
CA GLY A 42 -12.69 2.39 -1.60
C GLY A 42 -11.45 3.06 -0.99
N ILE A 43 -10.34 2.32 -1.01
CA ILE A 43 -9.02 2.77 -0.59
C ILE A 43 -7.96 2.46 -1.64
N THR A 44 -6.92 3.27 -1.64
CA THR A 44 -5.65 3.03 -2.32
C THR A 44 -4.56 2.90 -1.26
N ILE A 45 -3.71 1.89 -1.39
CA ILE A 45 -2.65 1.56 -0.44
C ILE A 45 -1.34 1.51 -1.21
N ALA A 46 -0.44 2.45 -0.94
CA ALA A 46 0.90 2.49 -1.52
C ALA A 46 1.91 1.98 -0.48
N ILE A 47 2.42 0.77 -0.68
CA ILE A 47 3.27 0.06 0.28
C ILE A 47 4.73 0.20 -0.14
N ASN A 48 5.60 0.59 0.78
CA ASN A 48 7.04 0.58 0.58
C ASN A 48 7.56 -0.85 0.76
N VAL A 49 7.97 -1.48 -0.34
CA VAL A 49 8.40 -2.88 -0.39
C VAL A 49 9.93 -2.94 -0.30
N PRO A 50 10.50 -3.56 0.75
CA PRO A 50 11.95 -3.72 0.84
C PRO A 50 12.52 -4.58 -0.30
N PRO A 51 13.69 -4.23 -0.86
CA PRO A 51 14.44 -5.11 -1.77
C PRO A 51 14.71 -6.48 -1.11
N PRO A 52 14.63 -7.60 -1.87
CA PRO A 52 14.56 -7.70 -3.33
C PRO A 52 13.19 -7.43 -3.97
N GLY A 53 12.19 -6.94 -3.22
CA GLY A 53 10.86 -6.65 -3.75
C GLY A 53 10.01 -7.92 -3.77
N ALA A 54 8.79 -7.85 -3.27
CA ALA A 54 7.83 -8.95 -3.41
C ALA A 54 7.36 -9.03 -4.86
N ASP A 55 7.27 -10.22 -5.44
CA ASP A 55 6.77 -10.38 -6.80
C ASP A 55 5.24 -10.40 -6.77
N PHE A 56 4.61 -9.26 -7.02
CA PHE A 56 3.16 -9.11 -7.11
C PHE A 56 2.73 -9.15 -8.58
N THR A 57 1.58 -9.78 -8.84
CA THR A 57 1.01 -9.91 -10.18
C THR A 57 -0.08 -8.87 -10.38
N VAL A 58 0.04 -8.03 -11.42
CA VAL A 58 -0.93 -6.97 -11.73
C VAL A 58 -2.30 -7.58 -12.02
N GLY A 59 -3.35 -7.00 -11.43
CA GLY A 59 -4.73 -7.48 -11.54
C GLY A 59 -5.09 -8.61 -10.57
N THR A 60 -4.13 -9.13 -9.81
CA THR A 60 -4.38 -10.13 -8.77
C THR A 60 -4.82 -9.46 -7.48
N GLN A 61 -5.75 -10.10 -6.76
CA GLN A 61 -6.21 -9.63 -5.46
C GLN A 61 -5.31 -10.16 -4.33
N TYR A 62 -5.17 -9.34 -3.31
CA TYR A 62 -4.38 -9.62 -2.12
C TYR A 62 -5.13 -9.17 -0.87
N ARG A 63 -4.78 -9.76 0.25
CA ARG A 63 -5.21 -9.31 1.57
C ARG A 63 -4.16 -8.34 2.10
N VAL A 64 -4.51 -7.07 2.23
CA VAL A 64 -3.63 -6.03 2.76
C VAL A 64 -4.17 -5.53 4.08
N GLY A 65 -3.33 -5.45 5.11
CA GLY A 65 -3.74 -4.92 6.40
C GLY A 65 -2.56 -4.34 7.17
N GLY A 66 -2.84 -3.66 8.27
CA GLY A 66 -1.81 -3.07 9.13
C GLY A 66 -2.36 -2.09 10.15
N HIS A 67 -1.46 -1.33 10.77
CA HIS A 67 -1.77 -0.37 11.83
C HIS A 67 -1.66 1.06 11.32
N LEU A 68 -2.71 1.86 11.52
CA LEU A 68 -2.67 3.29 11.20
C LEU A 68 -1.91 4.05 12.29
N LEU A 69 -1.04 4.98 11.90
CA LEU A 69 -0.25 5.79 12.84
C LEU A 69 -1.11 6.66 13.78
N LYS A 70 -2.34 7.01 13.34
CA LYS A 70 -3.30 7.77 14.15
C LYS A 70 -4.16 6.88 15.07
N GLY A 71 -3.84 5.60 15.16
CA GLY A 71 -4.59 4.60 15.92
C GLY A 71 -5.58 3.82 15.05
N GLY A 72 -5.81 2.56 15.43
CA GLY A 72 -6.66 1.62 14.71
C GLY A 72 -5.91 0.73 13.72
N THR A 73 -6.64 -0.23 13.16
CA THR A 73 -6.17 -1.12 12.10
C THR A 73 -6.98 -0.89 10.84
N PHE A 74 -6.40 -1.21 9.70
CA PHE A 74 -7.13 -1.30 8.44
C PHE A 74 -7.00 -2.72 7.88
N SER A 75 -8.03 -3.14 7.16
CA SER A 75 -8.02 -4.37 6.39
C SER A 75 -8.63 -4.11 5.02
N CYS A 76 -8.04 -4.74 4.01
CA CYS A 76 -8.50 -4.72 2.64
C CYS A 76 -8.35 -6.15 2.10
N PRO A 77 -9.38 -7.00 2.25
CA PRO A 77 -9.28 -8.42 1.91
C PRO A 77 -9.23 -8.69 0.40
N ASN A 78 -9.73 -7.75 -0.42
CA ASN A 78 -9.81 -7.86 -1.88
C ASN A 78 -9.07 -6.68 -2.53
N ALA A 79 -7.82 -6.45 -2.13
CA ALA A 79 -6.99 -5.37 -2.65
C ALA A 79 -6.31 -5.82 -3.96
N GLU A 80 -6.74 -5.28 -5.09
CA GLU A 80 -6.13 -5.51 -6.40
C GLU A 80 -4.78 -4.82 -6.48
N PHE A 81 -3.73 -5.55 -6.86
CA PHE A 81 -2.43 -4.96 -7.14
C PHE A 81 -2.45 -4.29 -8.52
N ILE A 82 -2.14 -2.99 -8.55
CA ILE A 82 -2.18 -2.16 -9.76
C ILE A 82 -0.79 -2.04 -10.40
N GLY A 83 0.28 -2.21 -9.62
CA GLY A 83 1.64 -2.13 -10.12
C GLY A 83 2.60 -1.43 -9.16
N TYR A 84 3.86 -1.38 -9.59
CA TYR A 84 4.90 -0.61 -8.95
C TYR A 84 4.95 0.82 -9.50
N GLY A 85 5.36 1.77 -8.65
CA GLY A 85 5.71 3.11 -9.11
C GLY A 85 6.91 3.11 -10.05
N ALA A 86 7.21 4.28 -10.64
CA ALA A 86 8.38 4.46 -11.50
C ALA A 86 9.42 5.40 -10.85
N GLY A 87 10.66 5.37 -11.34
CA GLY A 87 11.74 6.25 -10.87
C GLY A 87 12.03 6.07 -9.38
N VAL A 88 11.89 7.13 -8.59
CA VAL A 88 12.11 7.08 -7.13
C VAL A 88 11.09 6.23 -6.38
N LEU A 89 9.98 5.85 -7.02
CA LEU A 89 8.91 5.02 -6.46
C LEU A 89 8.94 3.56 -6.94
N HIS A 90 10.04 3.09 -7.56
CA HIS A 90 10.12 1.72 -8.13
C HIS A 90 9.90 0.59 -7.12
N ASN A 91 10.07 0.85 -5.82
CA ASN A 91 9.81 -0.11 -4.73
C ASN A 91 8.45 0.10 -4.04
N VAL A 92 7.59 0.96 -4.60
CA VAL A 92 6.29 1.25 -4.02
C VAL A 92 5.22 0.45 -4.75
N ALA A 93 4.70 -0.59 -4.10
CA ALA A 93 3.60 -1.40 -4.61
C ALA A 93 2.26 -0.71 -4.33
N THR A 94 1.44 -0.52 -5.36
CA THR A 94 0.14 0.12 -5.23
C THR A 94 -0.98 -0.90 -5.31
N PHE A 95 -1.87 -0.86 -4.32
CA PHE A 95 -3.07 -1.68 -4.24
C PHE A 95 -4.31 -0.81 -4.20
N ARG A 96 -5.41 -1.31 -4.74
CA ARG A 96 -6.73 -0.67 -4.68
C ARG A 96 -7.77 -1.68 -4.26
N GLY A 97 -8.66 -1.31 -3.36
CA GLY A 97 -9.74 -2.21 -2.97
C GLY A 97 -10.83 -1.53 -2.15
N PRO A 98 -11.89 -2.26 -1.80
CA PRO A 98 -12.92 -1.76 -0.91
C PRO A 98 -12.34 -1.55 0.49
N THR A 99 -12.75 -0.48 1.16
CA THR A 99 -12.38 -0.22 2.55
C THR A 99 -13.15 -1.19 3.44
N ALA A 100 -12.48 -2.13 4.12
CA ALA A 100 -13.06 -2.75 5.30
C ALA A 100 -12.61 -1.90 6.51
N LEU A 101 -13.38 -0.83 6.80
CA LEU A 101 -13.34 -0.25 8.14
C LEU A 101 -13.94 -1.29 9.09
N PRO A 102 -13.39 -1.49 10.30
CA PRO A 102 -14.02 -2.38 11.27
C PRO A 102 -15.48 -1.95 11.48
N PRO A 103 -16.41 -2.90 11.65
CA PRO A 103 -17.77 -2.55 12.03
C PRO A 103 -17.72 -1.72 13.32
N LYS A 104 -18.51 -0.64 13.35
CA LYS A 104 -18.71 0.21 14.53
C LYS A 104 -19.21 -0.61 15.72
#